data_AF-A0A972UED1-F1
#
_entry.id   AF-A0A972UED1-F1
#
_cell.length_a   1.000
_cell.length_b   1.000
_cell.length_c   1.000
_cell.angle_alpha   90.00
_cell.angle_beta   90.00
_cell.angle_gamma   90.00
#
_symmetry.space_group_name_H-M   'P 1'
#
loop_
_entity.id
_entity.type
_entity.pdbx_description
1 polymer ?
#
loop_
_entity_poly.entity_id
_entity_poly.type
_entity_poly.pdbx_seq_one_letter_code
_entity_poly.pdbx_strand_id
1 'polypeptide(L)'
;MKSEKGEMMARLMKNPEFRQRQWDHRYDHHIAPINQYVDTLRKQAEKGSVPYVPPMYGGINARLLSLMRDPGPMTQDAAGGSGFICMENDDPTAERISNYFAGVHIPAGDIVPWNAYPWYINRKPRVAELEAGVLPLKGIIDLLPNLCVVMLHGGEAKDLWKRLLKRFPEMARVRALGTYHTSAQAFWTPDPTEKARRKKHLVDSFIQAAEILQRETPSGFSMWPDVPTMQFTGEDVRTEPRVFDIPADTRRNVDHTGRVTAHNEGQKSRNISEGVKRSWENQDVREKRLQHHAVKVHRNGTFVGDFSSLYQAFKILGLPVSKHIPFRKKLKQDGRLPFNDGSDIYDFEILPPI
;
A
#
# COMPACT_ATOMS: atom_id res chain seq x y z
N MET A 1 27.59 16.71 -20.23
CA MET A 1 26.15 16.41 -20.22
C MET A 1 25.95 14.95 -19.82
N LYS A 2 25.71 14.69 -18.53
CA LYS A 2 25.33 13.36 -18.04
C LYS A 2 23.81 13.26 -18.14
N SER A 3 23.34 12.16 -18.71
CA SER A 3 21.92 11.82 -18.81
C SER A 3 21.33 11.60 -17.41
N GLU A 4 20.38 12.45 -17.04
CA GLU A 4 19.48 12.23 -15.91
C GLU A 4 18.50 11.13 -16.31
N LYS A 5 18.74 9.91 -15.82
CA LYS A 5 17.68 8.90 -15.72
C LYS A 5 16.69 9.43 -14.69
N GLY A 6 15.48 9.76 -15.14
CA GLY A 6 14.40 10.28 -14.30
C GLY A 6 14.16 9.43 -13.07
N GLU A 7 14.48 9.99 -11.90
CA GLU A 7 14.10 9.43 -10.61
C GLU A 7 12.59 9.59 -10.44
N MET A 8 11.91 8.47 -10.20
CA MET A 8 10.49 8.44 -9.81
C MET A 8 10.32 9.10 -8.43
N MET A 9 9.96 10.37 -8.40
CA MET A 9 9.84 11.15 -7.17
C MET A 9 8.50 10.90 -6.46
N ALA A 10 8.37 9.76 -5.77
CA ALA A 10 7.36 9.59 -4.74
C ALA A 10 7.71 10.45 -3.50
N ARG A 11 6.72 10.77 -2.67
CA ARG A 11 6.82 11.52 -1.40
C ARG A 11 6.95 13.04 -1.56
N LEU A 12 6.32 13.61 -2.60
CA LEU A 12 6.37 15.06 -2.86
C LEU A 12 5.86 15.94 -1.68
N MET A 13 4.99 15.43 -0.80
CA MET A 13 4.50 16.17 0.37
C MET A 13 5.57 16.47 1.42
N LYS A 14 6.78 15.87 1.29
CA LYS A 14 7.95 16.22 2.09
C LYS A 14 8.48 17.61 1.72
N ASN A 15 8.32 18.03 0.47
CA ASN A 15 8.71 19.37 0.02
C ASN A 15 7.70 20.39 0.59
N PRO A 16 8.16 21.35 1.43
CA PRO A 16 7.27 22.31 2.08
C PRO A 16 6.57 23.24 1.08
N GLU A 17 7.24 23.63 -0.01
CA GLU A 17 6.64 24.49 -1.04
C GLU A 17 5.55 23.75 -1.81
N PHE A 18 5.81 22.49 -2.16
CA PHE A 18 4.80 21.66 -2.81
C PHE A 18 3.57 21.50 -1.92
N ARG A 19 3.78 21.16 -0.64
CA ARG A 19 2.72 21.01 0.35
C ARG A 19 1.94 22.31 0.56
N GLN A 20 2.63 23.46 0.64
CA GLN A 20 1.99 24.76 0.78
C GLN A 20 1.09 25.07 -0.43
N ARG A 21 1.57 24.81 -1.66
CA ARG A 21 0.73 24.95 -2.86
C ARG A 21 -0.53 24.08 -2.78
N GLN A 22 -0.43 22.84 -2.30
CA GLN A 22 -1.63 22.00 -2.12
C GLN A 22 -2.63 22.61 -1.13
N TRP A 23 -2.14 23.24 -0.05
CA TRP A 23 -2.98 23.96 0.92
C TRP A 23 -3.63 25.20 0.34
N ASP A 24 -2.88 26.03 -0.37
CA ASP A 24 -3.38 27.28 -0.96
C ASP A 24 -4.47 27.02 -2.01
N HIS A 25 -4.29 25.94 -2.79
CA HIS A 25 -5.17 25.54 -3.88
C HIS A 25 -6.23 24.50 -3.50
N ARG A 26 -6.41 24.20 -2.21
CA ARG A 26 -7.36 23.15 -1.76
C ARG A 26 -8.83 23.42 -2.10
N TYR A 27 -9.17 24.63 -2.55
CA TYR A 27 -10.51 24.99 -3.02
C TYR A 27 -10.51 25.45 -4.48
N ASP A 28 -9.55 25.00 -5.29
CA ASP A 28 -9.63 25.14 -6.74
C ASP A 28 -10.90 24.48 -7.29
N HIS A 29 -11.42 24.99 -8.40
CA HIS A 29 -12.77 24.67 -8.90
C HIS A 29 -13.07 23.16 -8.98
N HIS A 30 -12.14 22.34 -9.47
CA HIS A 30 -12.36 20.91 -9.63
C HIS A 30 -12.34 20.14 -8.31
N ILE A 31 -11.65 20.63 -7.28
CA ILE A 31 -11.47 19.94 -5.99
C ILE A 31 -12.38 20.49 -4.88
N ALA A 32 -12.84 21.74 -5.01
CA ALA A 32 -13.63 22.44 -4.01
C ALA A 32 -14.87 21.66 -3.53
N PRO A 33 -15.69 21.02 -4.40
CA PRO A 33 -16.86 20.28 -3.94
C PRO A 33 -16.52 19.15 -2.96
N ILE A 34 -15.40 18.46 -3.19
CA ILE A 34 -14.91 17.40 -2.30
C ILE A 34 -14.43 18.00 -0.98
N ASN A 35 -13.64 19.07 -1.02
CA ASN A 35 -13.08 19.64 0.22
C ASN A 35 -14.14 20.40 1.05
N GLN A 36 -15.18 20.96 0.44
CA GLN A 36 -16.36 21.47 1.15
C GLN A 36 -17.19 20.33 1.79
N TYR A 37 -17.25 19.17 1.13
CA TYR A 37 -17.83 17.98 1.75
C TYR A 37 -17.00 17.51 2.95
N VAL A 38 -15.66 17.51 2.84
CA VAL A 38 -14.75 17.28 3.96
C VAL A 38 -15.00 18.26 5.11
N ASP A 39 -15.19 19.55 4.83
CA ASP A 39 -15.52 20.55 5.86
C ASP A 39 -16.81 20.22 6.61
N THR A 40 -17.80 19.70 5.89
CA THR A 40 -19.06 19.24 6.49
C THR A 40 -18.84 18.02 7.39
N LEU A 41 -18.00 17.07 7.00
CA LEU A 41 -17.65 15.91 7.82
C LEU A 41 -16.83 16.31 9.06
N ARG A 42 -15.97 17.33 8.97
CA ARG A 42 -15.17 17.85 10.08
C ARG A 42 -16.01 18.52 11.17
N LYS A 43 -17.19 19.05 10.83
CA LYS A 43 -18.14 19.61 11.81
C LYS A 43 -18.75 18.55 12.73
N GLN A 44 -18.61 17.26 12.40
CA GLN A 44 -19.04 16.14 13.25
C GLN A 44 -17.99 15.91 14.35
N ALA A 45 -17.96 16.81 15.33
CA ALA A 45 -16.89 16.95 16.33
C ALA A 45 -16.50 15.65 17.06
N GLU A 46 -17.43 14.71 17.23
CA GLU A 46 -17.21 13.45 17.95
C GLU A 46 -16.35 12.42 17.17
N LYS A 47 -16.11 12.62 15.88
CA LYS A 47 -15.49 11.61 15.01
C LYS A 47 -14.01 11.86 14.70
N GLY A 48 -13.48 13.05 14.97
CA GLY A 48 -12.07 13.40 14.73
C GLY A 48 -11.82 14.21 13.44
N SER A 49 -10.57 14.27 13.00
CA SER A 49 -10.17 15.02 11.80
C SER A 49 -10.34 14.18 10.53
N VAL A 50 -10.84 14.79 9.46
CA VAL A 50 -10.89 14.20 8.11
C VAL A 50 -9.87 14.93 7.24
N PRO A 51 -8.86 14.26 6.66
CA PRO A 51 -7.90 14.96 5.81
C PRO A 51 -8.55 15.44 4.50
N TYR A 52 -8.04 16.54 3.95
CA TYR A 52 -8.49 17.05 2.65
C TYR A 52 -7.97 16.17 1.51
N VAL A 53 -8.55 16.30 0.32
CA VAL A 53 -7.99 15.75 -0.92
C VAL A 53 -7.18 16.87 -1.62
N PRO A 54 -5.90 16.65 -1.97
CA PRO A 54 -5.08 17.71 -2.54
C PRO A 54 -5.46 18.02 -4.00
N PRO A 55 -5.28 19.27 -4.47
CA PRO A 55 -5.67 19.71 -5.82
C PRO A 55 -4.92 19.04 -6.96
N MET A 56 -3.79 18.36 -6.69
CA MET A 56 -3.10 17.51 -7.68
C MET A 56 -3.95 16.34 -8.22
N TYR A 57 -5.05 16.01 -7.53
CA TYR A 57 -5.99 14.96 -7.94
C TYR A 57 -7.12 15.52 -8.81
N GLY A 58 -7.81 14.62 -9.52
CA GLY A 58 -8.83 14.99 -10.50
C GLY A 58 -10.07 15.69 -9.94
N GLY A 59 -10.35 15.55 -8.63
CA GLY A 59 -11.55 16.09 -8.02
C GLY A 59 -12.81 15.59 -8.74
N ILE A 60 -13.72 16.48 -9.10
CA ILE A 60 -14.94 16.16 -9.88
C ILE A 60 -14.64 15.60 -11.29
N ASN A 61 -13.42 15.79 -11.79
CA ASN A 61 -13.00 15.25 -13.10
C ASN A 61 -12.46 13.82 -12.99
N ALA A 62 -12.28 13.29 -11.76
CA ALA A 62 -11.69 11.97 -11.58
C ALA A 62 -12.59 10.86 -12.12
N ARG A 63 -11.94 9.87 -12.71
CA ARG A 63 -12.55 8.67 -13.30
C ARG A 63 -12.32 7.42 -12.44
N LEU A 64 -11.42 7.51 -11.47
CA LEU A 64 -11.06 6.44 -10.55
C LEU A 64 -11.15 6.91 -9.10
N LEU A 65 -11.88 6.17 -8.27
CA LEU A 65 -11.88 6.33 -6.82
C LEU A 65 -11.00 5.26 -6.17
N SER A 66 -9.92 5.64 -5.50
CA SER A 66 -9.04 4.73 -4.77
C SER A 66 -9.44 4.68 -3.29
N LEU A 67 -10.13 3.61 -2.88
CA LEU A 67 -10.67 3.45 -1.54
C LEU A 67 -9.73 2.64 -0.64
N MET A 68 -9.10 3.32 0.31
CA MET A 68 -8.22 2.76 1.35
C MET A 68 -8.98 2.57 2.67
N ARG A 69 -8.30 2.13 3.74
CA ARG A 69 -8.95 1.77 5.01
C ARG A 69 -9.27 2.97 5.89
N ASP A 70 -8.27 3.75 6.26
CA ASP A 70 -8.33 4.83 7.24
C ASP A 70 -7.15 5.80 7.06
N PRO A 71 -7.28 7.07 7.47
CA PRO A 71 -6.18 8.01 7.47
C PRO A 71 -5.03 7.55 8.37
N GLY A 72 -3.80 7.53 7.84
CA GLY A 72 -2.59 7.29 8.61
C GLY A 72 -2.05 8.56 9.30
N PRO A 73 -1.02 8.45 10.17
CA PRO A 73 -0.43 9.60 10.87
C PRO A 73 0.04 10.73 9.94
N MET A 74 0.56 10.39 8.76
CA MET A 74 1.04 11.39 7.78
C MET A 74 -0.09 12.22 7.14
N THR A 75 -1.35 11.96 7.48
CA THR A 75 -2.49 12.79 7.08
C THR A 75 -2.79 13.90 8.11
N GLN A 76 -2.17 13.87 9.29
CA GLN A 76 -2.47 14.77 10.40
C GLN A 76 -1.54 15.99 10.41
N ASP A 77 -2.01 17.12 9.91
CA ASP A 77 -1.25 18.39 9.86
C ASP A 77 -0.71 18.81 11.24
N ALA A 78 -1.59 18.80 12.25
CA ALA A 78 -1.22 19.13 13.64
C ALA A 78 -0.13 18.22 14.25
N ALA A 79 0.13 17.06 13.65
CA ALA A 79 1.17 16.11 14.07
C ALA A 79 2.34 16.03 13.08
N GLY A 80 2.52 17.04 12.21
CA GLY A 80 3.59 17.11 11.22
C GLY A 80 3.34 16.33 9.93
N GLY A 81 2.11 15.83 9.73
CA GLY A 81 1.63 15.26 8.48
C GLY A 81 1.24 16.33 7.45
N SER A 82 0.71 15.91 6.31
CA SER A 82 0.38 16.83 5.21
C SER A 82 -0.97 17.55 5.37
N GLY A 83 -1.88 17.02 6.20
CA GLY A 83 -3.28 17.42 6.21
C GLY A 83 -4.14 16.80 5.10
N PHE A 84 -3.52 15.97 4.24
CA PHE A 84 -4.12 15.43 3.04
C PHE A 84 -4.15 13.91 3.01
N ILE A 85 -5.19 13.34 2.40
CA ILE A 85 -5.17 11.97 1.90
C ILE A 85 -4.43 11.97 0.57
N CYS A 86 -3.16 11.57 0.59
CA CYS A 86 -2.29 11.69 -0.58
C CYS A 86 -1.34 10.51 -0.70
N MET A 87 -1.18 10.04 -1.94
CA MET A 87 -0.22 9.00 -2.33
C MET A 87 1.23 9.53 -2.38
N GLU A 88 1.39 10.85 -2.29
CA GLU A 88 2.68 11.53 -2.16
C GLU A 88 3.02 11.89 -0.70
N ASN A 89 2.27 11.38 0.28
CA ASN A 89 2.66 11.50 1.69
C ASN A 89 4.01 10.81 1.93
N ASP A 90 4.80 11.34 2.87
CA ASP A 90 6.10 10.77 3.25
C ASP A 90 5.95 9.51 4.11
N ASP A 91 5.33 8.47 3.53
CA ASP A 91 5.18 7.16 4.14
C ASP A 91 5.29 6.01 3.14
N PRO A 92 5.72 4.80 3.60
CA PRO A 92 5.93 3.66 2.71
C PRO A 92 4.66 3.07 2.08
N THR A 93 3.45 3.41 2.56
CA THR A 93 2.20 2.92 1.97
C THR A 93 1.80 3.82 0.81
N ALA A 94 1.86 5.14 1.01
CA ALA A 94 1.66 6.16 0.01
C ALA A 94 2.62 5.97 -1.19
N GLU A 95 3.92 5.84 -0.92
CA GLU A 95 4.92 5.57 -1.95
C GLU A 95 4.61 4.30 -2.77
N ARG A 96 4.19 3.21 -2.11
CA ARG A 96 3.87 1.97 -2.82
C ARG A 96 2.68 2.13 -3.74
N ILE A 97 1.60 2.74 -3.26
CA ILE A 97 0.41 2.92 -4.08
C ILE A 97 0.66 3.89 -5.23
N SER A 98 1.42 4.97 -5.01
CA SER A 98 1.88 5.90 -6.07
C SER A 98 2.64 5.14 -7.15
N ASN A 99 3.60 4.29 -6.77
CA ASN A 99 4.37 3.48 -7.73
C ASN A 99 3.51 2.49 -8.52
N TYR A 100 2.45 1.93 -7.95
CA TYR A 100 1.54 1.06 -8.70
C TYR A 100 0.74 1.83 -9.74
N PHE A 101 0.20 3.01 -9.40
CA PHE A 101 -0.51 3.86 -10.36
C PHE A 101 0.41 4.36 -11.47
N ALA A 102 1.62 4.80 -11.12
CA ALA A 102 2.64 5.21 -12.08
C ALA A 102 3.01 4.07 -13.03
N GLY A 103 3.20 2.84 -12.51
CA GLY A 103 3.56 1.67 -13.30
C GLY A 103 2.49 1.23 -14.32
N VAL A 104 1.23 1.63 -14.14
CA VAL A 104 0.14 1.39 -15.10
C VAL A 104 -0.30 2.66 -15.83
N HIS A 105 0.47 3.75 -15.72
CA HIS A 105 0.24 5.03 -16.41
C HIS A 105 -1.12 5.67 -16.12
N ILE A 106 -1.63 5.53 -14.89
CA ILE A 106 -2.82 6.27 -14.46
C ILE A 106 -2.35 7.58 -13.81
N PRO A 107 -2.65 8.75 -14.40
CA PRO A 107 -2.22 10.03 -13.85
C PRO A 107 -3.01 10.41 -12.58
N ALA A 108 -2.43 11.23 -11.71
CA ALA A 108 -3.11 11.72 -10.50
C ALA A 108 -4.43 12.45 -10.83
N GLY A 109 -4.49 13.14 -11.98
CA GLY A 109 -5.69 13.81 -12.47
C GLY A 109 -6.89 12.88 -12.76
N ASP A 110 -6.68 11.57 -12.86
CA ASP A 110 -7.76 10.58 -12.99
C ASP A 110 -8.26 10.04 -11.65
N ILE A 111 -7.55 10.32 -10.57
CA ILE A 111 -7.72 9.65 -9.29
C ILE A 111 -8.34 10.61 -8.28
N VAL A 112 -9.24 10.11 -7.44
CA VAL A 112 -9.52 10.65 -6.10
C VAL A 112 -9.23 9.57 -5.07
N PRO A 113 -8.31 9.79 -4.12
CA PRO A 113 -8.15 8.89 -2.98
C PRO A 113 -9.25 9.14 -1.93
N TRP A 114 -9.72 8.07 -1.30
CA TRP A 114 -10.64 8.13 -0.15
C TRP A 114 -10.38 7.02 0.86
N ASN A 115 -10.92 7.15 2.08
CA ASN A 115 -10.80 6.14 3.13
C ASN A 115 -12.17 5.60 3.53
N ALA A 116 -12.22 4.29 3.80
CA ALA A 116 -13.44 3.60 4.20
C ALA A 116 -13.99 4.18 5.51
N TYR A 117 -13.12 4.39 6.50
CA TYR A 117 -13.41 5.27 7.61
C TYR A 117 -12.66 6.59 7.40
N PRO A 118 -13.34 7.71 7.09
CA PRO A 118 -12.67 8.92 6.63
C PRO A 118 -12.04 9.74 7.76
N TRP A 119 -12.39 9.48 9.02
CA TRP A 119 -11.80 10.17 10.16
C TRP A 119 -10.55 9.46 10.65
N TYR A 120 -9.58 10.22 11.17
CA TYR A 120 -8.35 9.65 11.69
C TYR A 120 -8.58 8.82 12.95
N ILE A 121 -8.04 7.60 12.93
CA ILE A 121 -7.94 6.72 14.10
C ILE A 121 -6.58 6.02 14.07
N ASN A 122 -5.93 5.92 15.21
CA ASN A 122 -4.65 5.20 15.31
C ASN A 122 -4.85 3.71 15.62
N ARG A 123 -5.87 3.09 15.01
CA ARG A 123 -6.18 1.67 15.15
C ARG A 123 -7.08 1.21 14.01
N LYS A 124 -7.24 -0.10 13.87
CA LYS A 124 -8.22 -0.67 12.95
C LYS A 124 -9.64 -0.14 13.24
N PRO A 125 -10.41 0.26 12.21
CA PRO A 125 -11.83 0.60 12.38
C PRO A 125 -12.64 -0.59 12.92
N ARG A 126 -13.56 -0.31 13.84
CA ARG A 126 -14.60 -1.24 14.31
C ARG A 126 -15.76 -1.28 13.32
N VAL A 127 -16.65 -2.25 13.51
CA VAL A 127 -17.86 -2.40 12.68
C VAL A 127 -18.70 -1.12 12.62
N ALA A 128 -18.95 -0.46 13.75
CA ALA A 128 -19.74 0.78 13.78
C ALA A 128 -19.04 1.95 13.07
N GLU A 129 -17.71 1.99 13.10
CA GLU A 129 -16.92 3.01 12.40
C GLU A 129 -16.94 2.78 10.89
N LEU A 130 -16.79 1.52 10.44
CA LEU A 130 -17.02 1.19 9.03
C LEU A 130 -18.44 1.54 8.58
N GLU A 131 -19.45 1.24 9.40
CA GLU A 131 -20.83 1.62 9.09
C GLU A 131 -21.01 3.14 8.96
N ALA A 132 -20.33 3.92 9.83
CA ALA A 132 -20.33 5.38 9.76
C ALA A 132 -19.67 5.93 8.48
N GLY A 133 -18.84 5.12 7.79
CA GLY A 133 -18.20 5.45 6.52
C GLY A 133 -19.11 5.34 5.29
N VAL A 134 -20.28 4.69 5.41
CA VAL A 134 -21.16 4.40 4.26
C VAL A 134 -21.72 5.67 3.63
N LEU A 135 -22.25 6.59 4.46
CA LEU A 135 -22.77 7.87 3.97
C LEU A 135 -21.67 8.78 3.40
N PRO A 136 -20.50 8.94 4.04
CA PRO A 136 -19.33 9.59 3.45
C PRO A 136 -18.96 9.06 2.07
N LEU A 137 -18.87 7.74 1.91
CA LEU A 137 -18.52 7.13 0.63
C LEU A 137 -19.58 7.43 -0.44
N LYS A 138 -20.86 7.33 -0.10
CA LYS A 138 -21.95 7.69 -1.03
C LYS A 138 -21.84 9.14 -1.48
N GLY A 139 -21.62 10.07 -0.54
CA GLY A 139 -21.45 11.49 -0.85
C GLY A 139 -20.27 11.77 -1.77
N ILE A 140 -19.15 11.08 -1.58
CA ILE A 140 -18.01 11.19 -2.50
C ILE A 140 -18.37 10.67 -3.90
N ILE A 141 -18.99 9.50 -4.01
CA ILE A 141 -19.36 8.93 -5.33
C ILE A 141 -20.32 9.88 -6.08
N ASP A 142 -21.25 10.52 -5.38
CA ASP A 142 -22.18 11.48 -5.99
C ASP A 142 -21.50 12.75 -6.52
N LEU A 143 -20.31 13.08 -6.02
CA LEU A 143 -19.49 14.21 -6.48
C LEU A 143 -18.57 13.86 -7.67
N LEU A 144 -18.57 12.60 -8.12
CA LEU A 144 -17.68 12.12 -9.19
C LEU A 144 -18.49 11.76 -10.45
N PRO A 145 -18.93 12.75 -11.24
CA PRO A 145 -19.77 12.52 -12.42
C PRO A 145 -19.11 11.63 -13.49
N ASN A 146 -17.78 11.63 -13.54
CA ASN A 146 -17.00 10.88 -14.54
C ASN A 146 -16.47 9.54 -14.00
N LEU A 147 -16.94 9.07 -12.84
CA LEU A 147 -16.44 7.86 -12.19
C LEU A 147 -16.67 6.61 -13.06
N CYS A 148 -15.58 6.00 -13.52
CA CYS A 148 -15.60 4.75 -14.27
C CYS A 148 -15.37 3.53 -13.38
N VAL A 149 -14.51 3.64 -12.35
CA VAL A 149 -14.12 2.50 -11.51
C VAL A 149 -13.74 2.89 -10.09
N VAL A 150 -14.12 2.06 -9.12
CA VAL A 150 -13.67 2.14 -7.73
C VAL A 150 -12.67 1.02 -7.44
N MET A 151 -11.46 1.35 -7.00
CA MET A 151 -10.50 0.37 -6.50
C MET A 151 -10.62 0.21 -4.99
N LEU A 152 -10.91 -1.01 -4.52
CA LEU A 152 -11.11 -1.33 -3.10
C LEU A 152 -9.85 -1.98 -2.52
N HIS A 153 -9.05 -1.22 -1.78
CA HIS A 153 -7.77 -1.67 -1.24
C HIS A 153 -7.92 -2.34 0.14
N GLY A 154 -7.89 -3.67 0.18
CA GLY A 154 -7.93 -4.44 1.42
C GLY A 154 -9.34 -4.86 1.86
N GLY A 155 -9.43 -5.49 3.03
CA GLY A 155 -10.66 -6.12 3.53
C GLY A 155 -11.73 -5.11 3.93
N GLU A 156 -11.33 -4.03 4.58
CA GLU A 156 -12.24 -3.00 5.11
C GLU A 156 -12.86 -2.16 3.98
N ALA A 157 -12.10 -1.84 2.93
CA ALA A 157 -12.65 -1.18 1.74
C ALA A 157 -13.70 -2.06 1.05
N LYS A 158 -13.44 -3.37 0.96
CA LYS A 158 -14.40 -4.36 0.42
C LYS A 158 -15.63 -4.51 1.31
N ASP A 159 -15.46 -4.52 2.62
CA ASP A 159 -16.59 -4.60 3.57
C ASP A 159 -17.46 -3.35 3.48
N LEU A 160 -16.86 -2.15 3.45
CA LEU A 160 -17.60 -0.92 3.28
C LEU A 160 -18.38 -0.90 1.97
N TRP A 161 -17.79 -1.34 0.86
CA TRP A 161 -18.49 -1.42 -0.43
C TRP A 161 -19.72 -2.34 -0.34
N LYS A 162 -19.61 -3.48 0.33
CA LYS A 162 -20.78 -4.37 0.56
C LYS A 162 -21.87 -3.69 1.39
N ARG A 163 -21.49 -2.93 2.42
CA ARG A 163 -22.43 -2.14 3.24
C ARG A 163 -23.11 -1.04 2.42
N LEU A 164 -22.34 -0.35 1.56
CA LEU A 164 -22.86 0.64 0.63
C LEU A 164 -23.91 0.01 -0.28
N LEU A 165 -23.60 -1.11 -0.95
CA LEU A 165 -24.55 -1.81 -1.83
C LEU A 165 -25.80 -2.31 -1.11
N LYS A 166 -25.66 -2.74 0.15
CA LYS A 166 -26.80 -3.15 0.98
C LYS A 166 -27.74 -1.98 1.26
N ARG A 167 -27.19 -0.78 1.49
CA ARG A 167 -27.97 0.42 1.84
C ARG A 167 -28.47 1.19 0.61
N PHE A 168 -27.69 1.15 -0.47
CA PHE A 168 -27.90 1.86 -1.74
C PHE A 168 -27.72 0.88 -2.91
N PRO A 169 -28.69 0.00 -3.17
CA PRO A 169 -28.57 -1.02 -4.22
C PRO A 169 -28.31 -0.44 -5.62
N GLU A 170 -28.73 0.80 -5.88
CA GLU A 170 -28.47 1.50 -7.14
C GLU A 170 -26.98 1.78 -7.39
N MET A 171 -26.13 1.71 -6.36
CA MET A 171 -24.68 1.80 -6.50
C MET A 171 -24.06 0.58 -7.17
N ALA A 172 -24.82 -0.51 -7.39
CA ALA A 172 -24.36 -1.65 -8.18
C ALA A 172 -24.03 -1.27 -9.64
N ARG A 173 -24.51 -0.11 -10.13
CA ARG A 173 -24.13 0.45 -11.44
C ARG A 173 -22.65 0.89 -11.51
N VAL A 174 -22.01 1.14 -10.36
CA VAL A 174 -20.62 1.59 -10.30
C VAL A 174 -19.70 0.37 -10.28
N ARG A 175 -18.81 0.31 -11.27
CA ARG A 175 -17.83 -0.79 -11.38
C ARG A 175 -16.83 -0.71 -10.23
N ALA A 176 -16.59 -1.84 -9.56
CA ALA A 176 -15.64 -1.91 -8.45
C ALA A 176 -14.66 -3.08 -8.59
N LEU A 177 -13.36 -2.82 -8.39
CA LEU A 177 -12.28 -3.79 -8.42
C LEU A 177 -11.73 -4.00 -7.01
N GLY A 178 -11.94 -5.19 -6.46
CA GLY A 178 -11.41 -5.54 -5.14
C GLY A 178 -9.96 -5.99 -5.21
N THR A 179 -9.05 -5.36 -4.47
CA THR A 179 -7.62 -5.72 -4.46
C THR A 179 -7.05 -5.91 -3.04
N TYR A 180 -5.79 -6.34 -2.92
CA TYR A 180 -5.10 -6.43 -1.63
C TYR A 180 -4.65 -5.04 -1.18
N HIS A 181 -4.51 -4.83 0.13
CA HIS A 181 -3.89 -3.61 0.63
C HIS A 181 -2.41 -3.55 0.20
N THR A 182 -1.89 -2.37 -0.16
CA THR A 182 -0.53 -2.22 -0.70
C THR A 182 0.56 -2.40 0.37
N SER A 183 0.20 -2.45 1.65
CA SER A 183 1.14 -2.71 2.74
C SER A 183 1.79 -4.09 2.65
N ALA A 184 3.07 -4.19 3.00
CA ALA A 184 3.82 -5.46 3.05
C ALA A 184 3.13 -6.55 3.92
N GLN A 185 2.41 -6.14 4.96
CA GLN A 185 1.66 -7.05 5.85
C GLN A 185 0.54 -7.82 5.13
N ALA A 186 -0.06 -7.24 4.08
CA ALA A 186 -1.14 -7.89 3.33
C ALA A 186 -0.66 -9.16 2.57
N PHE A 187 0.64 -9.22 2.28
CA PHE A 187 1.27 -10.35 1.59
C PHE A 187 1.95 -11.32 2.55
N TRP A 188 1.80 -11.14 3.86
CA TRP A 188 2.33 -12.11 4.81
C TRP A 188 1.52 -13.41 4.73
N THR A 189 2.22 -14.46 4.37
CA THR A 189 1.78 -15.86 4.37
C THR A 189 3.03 -16.73 4.41
N PRO A 190 3.01 -17.86 5.12
CA PRO A 190 4.11 -18.81 5.08
C PRO A 190 4.27 -19.48 3.71
N ASP A 191 3.22 -19.51 2.89
CA ASP A 191 3.25 -20.10 1.55
C ASP A 191 3.73 -19.08 0.49
N PRO A 192 4.90 -19.29 -0.14
CA PRO A 192 5.43 -18.41 -1.17
C PRO A 192 4.55 -18.37 -2.44
N THR A 193 3.81 -19.44 -2.76
CA THR A 193 2.92 -19.49 -3.92
C THR A 193 1.73 -18.57 -3.71
N GLU A 194 1.08 -18.66 -2.55
CA GLU A 194 0.02 -17.73 -2.17
C GLU A 194 0.53 -16.28 -2.12
N LYS A 195 1.75 -16.04 -1.62
CA LYS A 195 2.36 -14.70 -1.63
C LYS A 195 2.51 -14.17 -3.05
N ALA A 196 2.99 -14.98 -3.99
CA ALA A 196 3.14 -14.63 -5.39
C ALA A 196 1.77 -14.37 -6.04
N ARG A 197 0.77 -15.22 -5.77
CA ARG A 197 -0.61 -15.06 -6.26
C ARG A 197 -1.23 -13.74 -5.78
N ARG A 198 -1.08 -13.40 -4.49
CA ARG A 198 -1.58 -12.12 -3.94
C ARG A 198 -0.92 -10.90 -4.59
N LYS A 199 0.40 -10.96 -4.83
CA LYS A 199 1.13 -9.90 -5.53
C LYS A 199 0.70 -9.77 -6.98
N LYS A 200 0.54 -10.89 -7.70
CA LYS A 200 0.04 -10.89 -9.07
C LYS A 200 -1.37 -10.30 -9.14
N HIS A 201 -2.28 -10.75 -8.27
CA HIS A 201 -3.63 -10.20 -8.19
C HIS A 201 -3.62 -8.68 -7.96
N LEU A 202 -2.74 -8.19 -7.09
CA LEU A 202 -2.60 -6.75 -6.86
C LEU A 202 -2.28 -6.04 -8.18
N VAL A 203 -1.22 -6.45 -8.88
CA VAL A 203 -0.80 -5.86 -10.16
C VAL A 203 -1.91 -5.96 -11.21
N ASP A 204 -2.51 -7.14 -11.37
CA ASP A 204 -3.60 -7.37 -12.34
C ASP A 204 -4.80 -6.44 -12.09
N SER A 205 -5.07 -6.08 -10.82
CA SER A 205 -6.15 -5.13 -10.48
C SER A 205 -5.86 -3.71 -10.96
N PHE A 206 -4.59 -3.27 -10.91
CA PHE A 206 -4.19 -1.95 -11.42
C PHE A 206 -4.20 -1.94 -12.96
N ILE A 207 -3.77 -3.03 -13.60
CA ILE A 207 -3.86 -3.18 -15.06
C ILE A 207 -5.33 -3.11 -15.51
N GLN A 208 -6.22 -3.86 -14.87
CA GLN A 208 -7.65 -3.81 -15.17
C GLN A 208 -8.25 -2.40 -14.98
N ALA A 209 -7.83 -1.69 -13.93
CA ALA A 209 -8.26 -0.30 -13.72
C ALA A 209 -7.82 0.59 -14.90
N ALA A 210 -6.58 0.47 -15.35
CA ALA A 210 -6.06 1.22 -16.49
C ALA A 210 -6.82 0.88 -17.79
N GLU A 211 -7.07 -0.41 -18.06
CA GLU A 211 -7.86 -0.86 -19.22
C GLU A 211 -9.28 -0.29 -19.21
N ILE A 212 -9.93 -0.24 -18.05
CA ILE A 212 -11.24 0.38 -17.89
C ILE A 212 -11.15 1.87 -18.25
N LEU A 213 -10.20 2.60 -17.69
CA LEU A 213 -10.04 4.03 -17.98
C LEU A 213 -9.78 4.28 -19.48
N GLN A 214 -8.98 3.44 -20.13
CA GLN A 214 -8.70 3.54 -21.57
C GLN A 214 -9.97 3.31 -22.41
N ARG A 215 -10.78 2.30 -22.09
CA ARG A 215 -12.02 2.00 -22.84
C ARG A 215 -13.10 3.06 -22.67
N GLU A 216 -13.21 3.61 -21.47
CA GLU A 216 -14.23 4.62 -21.13
C GLU A 216 -13.75 6.05 -21.46
N THR A 217 -12.57 6.21 -22.07
CA THR A 217 -12.11 7.51 -22.58
C THR A 217 -12.90 7.85 -23.85
N PRO A 218 -13.74 8.89 -23.87
CA PRO A 218 -14.45 9.27 -25.09
C PRO A 218 -13.46 9.63 -26.21
N SER A 219 -13.78 9.27 -27.44
CA SER A 219 -13.09 9.78 -28.63
C SER A 219 -13.13 11.31 -28.61
N GLY A 220 -11.98 11.96 -28.37
CA GLY A 220 -11.85 13.42 -28.25
C GLY A 220 -11.52 13.94 -26.85
N PHE A 221 -11.47 13.08 -25.82
CA PHE A 221 -10.90 13.47 -24.53
C PHE A 221 -9.37 13.43 -24.64
N SER A 222 -8.75 14.60 -24.87
CA SER A 222 -7.31 14.75 -24.75
C SER A 222 -6.93 14.32 -23.33
N MET A 223 -6.05 13.32 -23.19
CA MET A 223 -5.28 13.19 -21.95
C MET A 223 -4.74 14.59 -21.65
N TRP A 224 -5.03 15.06 -20.44
CA TRP A 224 -4.65 16.37 -19.91
C TRP A 224 -3.39 16.93 -20.59
N PRO A 225 -3.44 18.09 -21.26
CA PRO A 225 -2.22 18.71 -21.76
C PRO A 225 -1.33 19.01 -20.54
N ASP A 226 -0.06 18.64 -20.63
CA ASP A 226 1.04 18.99 -19.72
C ASP A 226 1.47 18.00 -18.61
N VAL A 227 1.20 16.70 -18.72
CA VAL A 227 2.01 15.69 -18.00
C VAL A 227 3.05 15.10 -18.98
N PRO A 228 4.37 15.17 -18.71
CA PRO A 228 5.38 14.61 -19.61
C PRO A 228 5.16 13.11 -19.85
N THR A 229 4.71 12.77 -21.06
CA THR A 229 4.59 11.38 -21.51
C THR A 229 5.98 10.81 -21.71
N MET A 230 6.48 10.03 -20.75
CA MET A 230 7.69 9.24 -20.96
C MET A 230 7.33 8.02 -21.80
N GLN A 231 7.88 7.94 -23.01
CA GLN A 231 7.64 6.85 -23.95
C GLN A 231 8.35 5.57 -23.48
N PHE A 232 7.61 4.46 -23.38
CA PHE A 232 8.20 3.13 -23.33
C PHE A 232 8.36 2.59 -24.76
N THR A 233 9.59 2.23 -25.13
CA THR A 233 9.88 1.53 -26.39
C THR A 233 9.38 0.08 -26.29
N GLY A 234 8.63 -0.35 -27.29
CA GLY A 234 7.82 -1.56 -27.25
C GLY A 234 8.59 -2.86 -27.47
N GLU A 235 8.98 -3.51 -26.37
CA GLU A 235 9.40 -4.93 -26.39
C GLU A 235 8.68 -5.85 -25.40
N ASP A 236 7.77 -5.35 -24.55
CA ASP A 236 7.04 -6.18 -23.57
C ASP A 236 5.51 -6.23 -23.80
N VAL A 237 5.08 -6.40 -25.06
CA VAL A 237 3.69 -6.78 -25.37
C VAL A 237 3.66 -8.22 -25.87
N ARG A 238 3.09 -9.13 -25.07
CA ARG A 238 2.59 -10.43 -25.56
C ARG A 238 1.10 -10.59 -25.27
N THR A 239 0.34 -10.27 -26.32
CA THR A 239 -0.77 -11.00 -26.97
C THR A 239 -1.75 -11.85 -26.14
N GLU A 240 -3.03 -11.45 -26.31
CA GLU A 240 -4.32 -12.16 -26.14
C GLU A 240 -4.98 -12.13 -24.73
N PRO A 241 -6.18 -11.50 -24.59
CA PRO A 241 -6.95 -11.51 -23.36
C PRO A 241 -7.70 -12.84 -23.17
N ARG A 242 -7.60 -13.45 -21.98
CA ARG A 242 -8.52 -14.54 -21.59
C ARG A 242 -9.71 -13.95 -20.84
N VAL A 243 -10.88 -14.02 -21.48
CA VAL A 243 -12.19 -13.91 -20.82
C VAL A 243 -12.35 -15.11 -19.89
N PHE A 244 -12.67 -14.88 -18.62
CA PHE A 244 -13.09 -15.96 -17.72
C PHE A 244 -14.61 -15.97 -17.61
N ASP A 245 -15.21 -17.08 -18.05
CA ASP A 245 -16.58 -17.45 -17.75
C ASP A 245 -16.77 -17.64 -16.24
N ILE A 246 -17.86 -17.11 -15.71
CA ILE A 246 -18.30 -17.31 -14.33
C ILE A 246 -19.01 -18.68 -14.27
N PRO A 247 -18.52 -19.68 -13.52
CA PRO A 247 -19.27 -20.92 -13.34
C PRO A 247 -20.43 -20.67 -12.37
N ALA A 248 -21.61 -21.12 -12.78
CA ALA A 248 -22.78 -21.23 -11.93
C ALA A 248 -22.51 -22.16 -10.73
N ASP A 249 -23.23 -21.84 -9.67
CA ASP A 249 -23.22 -22.37 -8.32
C ASP A 249 -23.19 -23.91 -8.19
N THR A 250 -22.62 -24.35 -7.05
CA THR A 250 -22.82 -25.62 -6.33
C THR A 250 -23.12 -26.92 -7.11
N ARG A 251 -22.22 -27.91 -6.99
CA ARG A 251 -22.60 -29.30 -6.64
C ARG A 251 -21.38 -30.15 -6.26
N ARG A 252 -21.62 -31.06 -5.32
CA ARG A 252 -20.70 -32.04 -4.75
C ARG A 252 -20.17 -32.98 -5.83
N ASN A 253 -18.88 -33.32 -5.78
CA ASN A 253 -18.30 -34.41 -6.56
C ASN A 253 -18.75 -35.76 -5.99
N VAL A 254 -19.56 -36.49 -6.75
CA VAL A 254 -19.76 -37.93 -6.66
C VAL A 254 -19.97 -38.42 -8.09
N ASP A 255 -19.23 -39.44 -8.53
CA ASP A 255 -19.55 -40.18 -9.74
C ASP A 255 -20.27 -41.51 -9.42
N HIS A 256 -20.84 -42.10 -10.46
CA HIS A 256 -21.91 -43.10 -10.41
C HIS A 256 -21.44 -44.53 -10.09
N THR A 257 -20.22 -44.69 -9.56
CA THR A 257 -19.75 -45.97 -8.98
C THR A 257 -18.96 -45.84 -7.67
N GLY A 258 -18.78 -44.64 -7.11
CA GLY A 258 -18.39 -44.47 -5.71
C GLY A 258 -16.95 -44.86 -5.33
N ARG A 259 -15.94 -44.55 -6.16
CA ARG A 259 -14.51 -44.69 -5.78
C ARG A 259 -13.66 -43.49 -6.17
N VAL A 260 -12.79 -43.06 -5.25
CA VAL A 260 -11.77 -42.02 -5.45
C VAL A 260 -10.50 -42.65 -6.03
N THR A 261 -9.92 -42.08 -7.10
CA THR A 261 -8.61 -42.49 -7.64
C THR A 261 -7.57 -41.37 -7.56
N ALA A 262 -6.31 -41.77 -7.34
CA ALA A 262 -5.19 -40.93 -6.96
C ALA A 262 -4.24 -40.56 -8.13
N HIS A 263 -3.59 -39.40 -7.95
CA HIS A 263 -2.31 -38.90 -8.48
C HIS A 263 -1.97 -38.98 -9.98
N ASN A 264 -1.38 -37.89 -10.50
CA ASN A 264 -0.10 -38.02 -11.18
C ASN A 264 0.78 -36.77 -11.07
N GLU A 265 2.04 -37.02 -10.71
CA GLU A 265 3.17 -36.08 -10.71
C GLU A 265 3.75 -35.94 -12.12
N GLY A 266 4.43 -34.82 -12.37
CA GLY A 266 5.53 -34.79 -13.32
C GLY A 266 5.66 -33.50 -14.12
N GLN A 267 6.50 -32.56 -13.64
CA GLN A 267 7.65 -32.05 -14.42
C GLN A 267 8.44 -31.00 -13.61
N LYS A 268 9.69 -31.35 -13.29
CA LYS A 268 10.71 -30.49 -12.67
C LYS A 268 11.37 -29.61 -13.72
N SER A 269 11.58 -28.33 -13.40
CA SER A 269 12.58 -27.45 -14.03
C SER A 269 13.55 -26.94 -12.97
N ARG A 270 14.82 -26.80 -13.37
CA ARG A 270 16.04 -26.88 -12.56
C ARG A 270 16.24 -25.73 -11.56
N ASN A 271 16.71 -26.12 -10.38
CA ASN A 271 16.68 -25.40 -9.11
C ASN A 271 17.96 -24.58 -8.85
N ILE A 272 17.84 -23.25 -8.80
CA ILE A 272 18.72 -22.40 -7.97
C ILE A 272 18.48 -22.71 -6.46
N SER A 273 17.36 -23.36 -6.12
CA SER A 273 16.96 -23.72 -4.76
C SER A 273 17.72 -24.92 -4.15
N GLU A 274 18.43 -25.73 -4.93
CA GLU A 274 19.18 -26.89 -4.40
C GLU A 274 20.39 -26.45 -3.57
N GLY A 275 21.07 -25.37 -3.97
CA GLY A 275 22.19 -24.81 -3.20
C GLY A 275 21.76 -24.24 -1.84
N VAL A 276 20.56 -23.63 -1.79
CA VAL A 276 20.00 -23.10 -0.54
C VAL A 276 19.46 -24.24 0.35
N LYS A 277 18.82 -25.26 -0.24
CA LYS A 277 18.33 -26.44 0.48
C LYS A 277 19.49 -27.25 1.10
N ARG A 278 20.59 -27.43 0.34
CA ARG A 278 21.84 -28.03 0.85
C ARG A 278 22.46 -27.25 2.02
N SER A 279 22.28 -25.92 2.06
CA SER A 279 22.81 -25.10 3.16
C SER A 279 22.11 -25.34 4.50
N TRP A 280 20.89 -25.90 4.51
CA TRP A 280 20.15 -26.27 5.73
C TRP A 280 20.38 -27.72 6.17
N GLU A 281 20.92 -28.57 5.29
CA GLU A 281 21.38 -29.93 5.59
C GLU A 281 22.71 -29.91 6.35
N ASN A 282 23.46 -28.80 6.28
CA ASN A 282 24.64 -28.56 7.10
C ASN A 282 24.21 -28.16 8.53
N GLN A 283 24.45 -29.06 9.48
CA GLN A 283 24.06 -28.91 10.88
C GLN A 283 24.71 -27.67 11.54
N ASP A 284 25.97 -27.34 11.21
CA ASP A 284 26.64 -26.13 11.71
C ASP A 284 25.98 -24.83 11.22
N VAL A 285 25.51 -24.81 9.98
CA VAL A 285 24.81 -23.64 9.40
C VAL A 285 23.45 -23.46 10.04
N ARG A 286 22.76 -24.56 10.36
CA ARG A 286 21.48 -24.56 11.05
C ARG A 286 21.62 -24.11 12.50
N GLU A 287 22.61 -24.62 13.24
CA GLU A 287 22.89 -24.23 14.63
C GLU A 287 23.32 -22.76 14.74
N LYS A 288 24.18 -22.28 13.83
CA LYS A 288 24.56 -20.84 13.76
C LYS A 288 23.40 -19.90 13.43
N ARG A 289 22.35 -20.40 12.76
CA ARG A 289 21.17 -19.61 12.38
C ARG A 289 20.10 -19.55 13.49
N LEU A 290 20.08 -20.52 14.42
CA LEU A 290 19.16 -20.57 15.55
C LEU A 290 19.59 -19.71 16.75
N GLN A 291 20.84 -19.26 16.79
CA GLN A 291 21.33 -18.34 17.83
C GLN A 291 20.83 -16.90 17.57
N HIS A 292 19.64 -16.58 18.07
CA HIS A 292 19.16 -15.21 18.18
C HIS A 292 19.87 -14.53 19.37
N HIS A 293 20.62 -13.47 19.07
CA HIS A 293 21.36 -12.73 20.09
C HIS A 293 20.54 -11.49 20.47
N ALA A 294 20.10 -11.42 21.72
CA ALA A 294 19.56 -10.20 22.31
C ALA A 294 20.67 -9.14 22.43
N VAL A 295 20.28 -7.87 22.50
CA VAL A 295 21.24 -6.76 22.63
C VAL A 295 20.82 -5.80 23.73
N LYS A 296 21.79 -5.39 24.54
CA LYS A 296 21.68 -4.31 25.52
C LYS A 296 22.18 -3.02 24.89
N VAL A 297 21.50 -1.90 25.14
CA VAL A 297 21.86 -0.61 24.53
C VAL A 297 21.96 0.50 25.56
N HIS A 298 23.05 1.26 25.48
CA HIS A 298 23.22 2.55 26.18
C HIS A 298 23.32 3.68 25.17
N ARG A 299 22.68 4.82 25.42
CA ARG A 299 22.81 6.05 24.62
C ARG A 299 23.60 7.07 25.44
N ASN A 300 24.76 7.49 24.92
CA ASN A 300 25.68 8.41 25.58
C ASN A 300 25.98 8.00 27.04
N GLY A 301 26.18 6.70 27.28
CA GLY A 301 26.44 6.14 28.61
C GLY A 301 25.22 5.90 29.50
N THR A 302 24.03 6.37 29.11
CA THR A 302 22.78 6.11 29.84
C THR A 302 22.13 4.84 29.33
N PHE A 303 21.73 3.93 30.21
CA PHE A 303 21.03 2.69 29.81
C PHE A 303 19.66 3.01 29.20
N VAL A 304 19.36 2.42 28.05
CA VAL A 304 18.12 2.68 27.29
C VAL A 304 17.22 1.44 27.25
N GLY A 305 17.80 0.25 27.29
CA GLY A 305 17.02 -0.99 27.38
C GLY A 305 17.73 -2.21 26.80
N ASP A 306 17.10 -3.36 27.06
CA ASP A 306 17.44 -4.64 26.45
C ASP A 306 16.42 -4.97 25.35
N PHE A 307 16.90 -5.48 24.22
CA PHE A 307 16.11 -5.75 23.02
C PHE A 307 16.31 -7.18 22.55
N SER A 308 15.22 -7.82 22.13
CA SER A 308 15.24 -9.21 21.64
C SER A 308 16.05 -9.42 20.35
N SER A 309 16.39 -8.33 19.64
CA SER A 309 17.33 -8.37 18.52
C SER A 309 17.86 -6.98 18.19
N LEU A 310 19.01 -6.93 17.52
CA LEU A 310 19.58 -5.70 16.96
C LEU A 310 18.64 -4.96 16.00
N TYR A 311 17.86 -5.70 15.20
CA TYR A 311 16.87 -5.10 14.31
C TYR A 311 15.76 -4.36 15.09
N GLN A 312 15.26 -4.98 16.17
CA GLN A 312 14.27 -4.34 17.05
C GLN A 312 14.84 -3.10 17.73
N ALA A 313 16.08 -3.17 18.22
CA ALA A 313 16.75 -2.02 18.82
C ALA A 313 16.89 -0.86 17.83
N PHE A 314 17.34 -1.11 16.59
CA PHE A 314 17.45 -0.08 15.55
C PHE A 314 16.09 0.56 15.23
N LYS A 315 15.04 -0.27 15.15
CA LYS A 315 13.69 0.21 14.84
C LYS A 315 13.10 1.06 15.96
N ILE A 316 13.23 0.64 17.22
CA ILE A 316 12.64 1.32 18.38
C ILE A 316 13.40 2.61 18.71
N LEU A 317 14.73 2.60 18.56
CA LEU A 317 15.59 3.76 18.82
C LEU A 317 15.62 4.76 17.65
N GLY A 318 14.84 4.54 16.58
CA GLY A 318 14.78 5.43 15.43
C GLY A 318 16.05 5.45 14.57
N LEU A 319 16.92 4.44 14.69
CA LEU A 319 18.17 4.33 13.95
C LEU A 319 17.93 3.85 12.52
N PRO A 320 18.83 4.17 11.57
CA PRO A 320 18.68 3.80 10.16
C PRO A 320 18.74 2.28 9.98
N VAL A 321 17.57 1.64 9.84
CA VAL A 321 17.42 0.19 9.72
C VAL A 321 18.21 -0.37 8.52
N SER A 322 18.44 0.39 7.45
CA SER A 322 19.29 -0.06 6.33
C SER A 322 20.74 -0.39 6.76
N LYS A 323 21.24 0.21 7.84
CA LYS A 323 22.61 0.00 8.36
C LYS A 323 22.71 -1.19 9.32
N HIS A 324 21.60 -1.80 9.75
CA HIS A 324 21.63 -2.82 10.81
C HIS A 324 22.33 -4.13 10.38
N ILE A 325 22.21 -4.55 9.11
CA ILE A 325 22.82 -5.80 8.61
C ILE A 325 24.36 -5.73 8.62
N PRO A 326 25.00 -4.72 8.00
CA PRO A 326 26.46 -4.60 8.05
C PRO A 326 26.96 -4.32 9.48
N PHE A 327 26.21 -3.57 10.29
CA PHE A 327 26.53 -3.33 11.70
C PHE A 327 26.48 -4.62 12.54
N ARG A 328 25.46 -5.47 12.33
CA ARG A 328 25.32 -6.78 13.00
C ARG A 328 26.54 -7.67 12.80
N LYS A 329 27.12 -7.67 11.61
CA LYS A 329 28.27 -8.51 11.27
C LYS A 329 29.48 -8.13 12.14
N LYS A 330 29.73 -6.84 12.32
CA LYS A 330 30.81 -6.31 13.16
C LYS A 330 30.53 -6.52 14.65
N LEU A 331 29.30 -6.19 15.09
CA LEU A 331 28.89 -6.38 16.48
C LEU A 331 29.03 -7.85 16.96
N LYS A 332 28.78 -8.83 16.08
CA LYS A 332 29.00 -10.25 16.38
C LYS A 332 30.47 -10.65 16.56
N GLN A 333 31.40 -9.91 15.97
CA GLN A 333 32.83 -10.15 16.09
C GLN A 333 33.37 -9.54 17.38
N ASP A 334 32.91 -8.33 17.70
CA ASP A 334 33.48 -7.52 18.77
C ASP A 334 32.73 -7.70 20.10
N GLY A 335 31.53 -8.29 20.09
CA GLY A 335 30.67 -8.51 21.26
C GLY A 335 30.00 -7.23 21.78
N ARG A 336 30.67 -6.09 21.65
CA ARG A 336 30.17 -4.75 21.95
C ARG A 336 30.68 -3.75 20.91
N LEU A 337 29.80 -2.89 20.41
CA LEU A 337 30.15 -1.94 19.35
C LEU A 337 29.29 -0.66 19.42
N PRO A 338 29.90 0.53 19.40
CA PRO A 338 29.16 1.77 19.31
C PRO A 338 28.66 2.05 17.89
N PHE A 339 27.46 2.62 17.81
CA PHE A 339 26.86 3.15 16.60
C PHE A 339 26.63 4.65 16.77
N ASN A 340 27.22 5.45 15.91
CA ASN A 340 27.02 6.90 15.87
C ASN A 340 25.99 7.24 14.78
N ASP A 341 24.90 7.90 15.15
CA ASP A 341 23.85 8.33 14.22
C ASP A 341 24.05 9.75 13.66
N GLY A 342 25.09 10.45 14.11
CA GLY A 342 25.42 11.83 13.80
C GLY A 342 25.19 12.80 14.97
N SER A 343 24.41 12.40 15.98
CA SER A 343 24.08 13.20 17.16
C SER A 343 24.38 12.47 18.46
N ASP A 344 24.15 11.16 18.51
CA ASP A 344 24.25 10.33 19.69
C ASP A 344 25.08 9.08 19.42
N ILE A 345 25.71 8.57 20.47
CA ILE A 345 26.46 7.32 20.45
C ILE A 345 25.65 6.26 21.19
N TYR A 346 25.26 5.22 20.45
CA TYR A 346 24.55 4.06 20.97
C TYR A 346 25.51 2.90 21.11
N ASP A 347 25.81 2.51 22.33
CA ASP A 347 26.68 1.38 22.64
C ASP A 347 25.85 0.10 22.71
N PHE A 348 26.05 -0.79 21.73
CA PHE A 348 25.36 -2.07 21.63
C PHE A 348 26.22 -3.18 22.20
N GLU A 349 25.67 -3.97 23.12
CA GLU A 349 26.34 -5.14 23.69
C GLU A 349 25.48 -6.38 23.41
N ILE A 350 26.09 -7.44 22.87
CA ILE A 350 25.43 -8.72 22.68
C ILE A 350 25.24 -9.37 24.05
N LEU A 351 23.99 -9.70 24.37
CA LEU A 351 23.67 -10.50 25.54
C LEU A 351 23.87 -11.99 25.20
N PRO A 352 24.44 -12.79 26.13
CA PRO A 352 24.54 -14.22 25.95
C PRO A 352 23.13 -14.82 25.73
N PRO A 353 23.02 -15.88 24.92
CA PRO A 353 21.76 -16.62 24.79
C PRO A 353 21.35 -17.16 26.16
N ILE A 354 20.07 -16.99 26.51
CA ILE A 354 19.46 -17.61 27.71
C ILE A 354 19.32 -19.11 27.49
#